data_AF-A0A7Y6X036-F1
#
_entry.id   AF-A0A7Y6X036-F1
#
_cell.length_a   1.000
_cell.length_b   1.000
_cell.length_c   1.000
_cell.angle_alpha   90.00
_cell.angle_beta   90.00
_cell.angle_gamma   90.00
#
_symmetry.space_group_name_H-M   'P 1'
#
loop_
_entity.id
_entity.type
_entity.pdbx_description
1 polymer ?
#
loop_
_entity_poly.entity_id
_entity_poly.type
_entity_poly.pdbx_seq_one_letter_code
_entity_poly.pdbx_strand_id
1 'polypeptide(L)'
;MSTPSADDTRTLTELAGRVMRAIQTKDLETIKSLTAEDFIYRGADGTEANRDAFVASIAEIPGELTSVEADGMRTYVYGDTAVMAGLQRSGLKMTDGAEVTDAVYFTDVWQRRDGQWKMVFAFSSPAAPTEAPQAPEAAPPQQ
;
A
#
# COMPACT_ATOMS: atom_id res chain seq x y z
N MET A 1 15.17 -25.28 -2.63
CA MET A 1 14.74 -23.87 -2.60
C MET A 1 14.45 -23.46 -4.02
N SER A 2 13.18 -23.25 -4.38
CA SER A 2 12.82 -22.83 -5.74
C SER A 2 13.15 -21.35 -5.88
N THR A 3 14.05 -21.03 -6.81
CA THR A 3 14.34 -19.66 -7.20
C THR A 3 13.05 -19.00 -7.70
N PRO A 4 12.70 -17.78 -7.29
CA PRO A 4 11.60 -17.03 -7.89
C PRO A 4 11.76 -16.99 -9.40
N SER A 5 10.72 -17.29 -10.16
CA SER A 5 10.78 -16.99 -11.59
C SER A 5 10.66 -15.46 -11.77
N ALA A 6 11.34 -14.89 -12.76
CA ALA A 6 11.19 -13.47 -13.09
C ALA A 6 9.73 -13.09 -13.40
N ASP A 7 8.92 -14.08 -13.77
CA ASP A 7 7.50 -13.95 -14.04
C ASP A 7 6.69 -13.69 -12.77
N ASP A 8 7.02 -14.37 -11.66
CA ASP A 8 6.30 -14.22 -10.39
C ASP A 8 6.44 -12.80 -9.84
N THR A 9 7.66 -12.27 -9.82
CA THR A 9 7.94 -10.91 -9.34
C THR A 9 7.20 -9.87 -10.18
N ARG A 10 7.17 -10.07 -11.51
CA ARG A 10 6.44 -9.19 -12.43
C ARG A 10 4.94 -9.26 -12.19
N THR A 11 4.36 -10.46 -12.10
CA THR A 11 2.93 -10.65 -11.81
C THR A 11 2.55 -10.00 -10.47
N LEU A 12 3.34 -10.18 -9.42
CA LEU A 12 3.09 -9.57 -8.12
C LEU A 12 3.17 -8.04 -8.17
N THR A 13 4.12 -7.49 -8.92
CA THR A 13 4.24 -6.04 -9.14
C THR A 13 3.00 -5.48 -9.86
N GLU A 14 2.50 -6.18 -10.88
CA GLU A 14 1.28 -5.80 -11.59
C GLU A 14 0.04 -5.87 -10.66
N LEU A 15 -0.05 -6.91 -9.83
CA LEU A 15 -1.14 -7.07 -8.87
C LEU A 15 -1.11 -5.96 -7.81
N ALA A 16 0.05 -5.60 -7.27
CA ALA A 16 0.18 -4.48 -6.35
C ALA A 16 -0.25 -3.15 -7.01
N GLY A 17 0.16 -2.89 -8.25
CA GLY A 17 -0.32 -1.73 -9.00
C GLY A 17 -1.83 -1.72 -9.19
N ARG A 18 -2.45 -2.89 -9.40
CA ARG A 18 -3.92 -3.03 -9.45
C ARG A 18 -4.58 -2.74 -8.11
N VAL A 19 -4.01 -3.18 -6.99
CA VAL A 19 -4.50 -2.85 -5.65
C VAL A 19 -4.46 -1.33 -5.43
N MET A 20 -3.32 -0.68 -5.70
CA MET A 20 -3.17 0.77 -5.52
C MET A 20 -4.19 1.55 -6.34
N ARG A 21 -4.37 1.19 -7.62
CA ARG A 21 -5.40 1.79 -8.48
C ARG A 21 -6.80 1.53 -7.93
N ALA A 22 -7.10 0.31 -7.50
CA ALA A 22 -8.42 -0.03 -6.98
C ALA A 22 -8.75 0.74 -5.69
N ILE A 23 -7.76 0.98 -4.82
CA ILE A 23 -7.92 1.85 -3.65
C ILE A 23 -8.19 3.29 -4.11
N GLN A 24 -7.38 3.83 -5.02
CA GLN A 24 -7.53 5.18 -5.56
C GLN A 24 -8.95 5.41 -6.13
N THR A 25 -9.45 4.47 -6.92
CA THR A 25 -10.76 4.59 -7.57
C THR A 25 -11.91 4.02 -6.76
N LYS A 26 -11.66 3.56 -5.52
CA LYS A 26 -12.62 2.84 -4.67
C LYS A 26 -13.31 1.67 -5.39
N ASP A 27 -12.57 0.93 -6.22
CA ASP A 27 -13.03 -0.30 -6.89
C ASP A 27 -13.00 -1.48 -5.91
N LEU A 28 -14.05 -1.55 -5.10
CA LEU A 28 -14.18 -2.53 -4.02
C LEU A 28 -14.22 -3.97 -4.54
N GLU A 29 -14.76 -4.19 -5.74
CA GLU A 29 -14.85 -5.52 -6.35
C GLU A 29 -13.47 -6.02 -6.76
N THR A 30 -12.63 -5.15 -7.34
CA THR A 30 -11.23 -5.50 -7.60
C THR A 30 -10.49 -5.82 -6.30
N ILE A 31 -10.66 -5.02 -5.24
CA ILE A 31 -10.00 -5.27 -3.94
C ILE A 31 -10.43 -6.62 -3.35
N LYS A 32 -11.73 -6.92 -3.34
CA LYS A 32 -12.27 -8.22 -2.91
C LYS A 32 -11.72 -9.37 -3.76
N SER A 33 -11.56 -9.17 -5.07
CA SER A 33 -11.03 -10.20 -5.97
C SER A 33 -9.53 -10.47 -5.77
N LEU A 34 -8.77 -9.49 -5.29
CA LEU A 34 -7.32 -9.60 -5.09
C LEU A 34 -6.96 -10.08 -3.68
N THR A 35 -7.86 -9.92 -2.72
CA THR A 35 -7.71 -10.39 -1.34
C THR A 35 -8.29 -11.79 -1.15
N ALA A 36 -7.63 -12.60 -0.34
CA ALA A 36 -8.11 -13.91 0.06
C ALA A 36 -9.29 -13.81 1.04
N GLU A 37 -10.12 -14.86 1.13
CA GLU A 37 -11.28 -14.85 2.04
C GLU A 37 -10.92 -14.72 3.52
N ASP A 38 -9.77 -15.27 3.90
CA ASP A 38 -9.16 -15.21 5.24
C ASP A 38 -8.18 -14.04 5.38
N PHE A 39 -8.24 -13.04 4.50
CA PHE A 39 -7.37 -11.87 4.57
C PHE A 39 -7.56 -11.10 5.89
N ILE A 40 -6.43 -10.66 6.45
CA ILE A 40 -6.37 -9.80 7.63
C ILE A 40 -5.53 -8.56 7.34
N TYR A 41 -6.05 -7.40 7.72
CA TYR A 41 -5.33 -6.13 7.80
C TYR A 41 -4.96 -5.81 9.25
N ARG A 42 -3.76 -5.28 9.47
CA ARG A 42 -3.28 -4.78 10.77
C ARG A 42 -2.67 -3.38 10.64
N GLY A 43 -3.03 -2.49 11.56
CA GLY A 43 -2.41 -1.18 11.71
C GLY A 43 -1.45 -1.13 12.90
N ALA A 44 -0.44 -0.26 12.83
CA ALA A 44 0.47 0.00 13.95
C ALA A 44 -0.22 0.62 15.18
N ASP A 45 -1.42 1.19 15.01
CA ASP A 45 -2.30 1.71 16.05
C ASP A 45 -3.07 0.61 16.81
N GLY A 46 -2.88 -0.66 16.45
CA GLY A 46 -3.59 -1.80 17.04
C GLY A 46 -4.85 -2.19 16.28
N THR A 47 -5.19 -1.49 15.19
CA THR A 47 -6.33 -1.84 14.32
C THR A 47 -6.15 -3.25 13.75
N GLU A 48 -7.25 -4.02 13.74
CA GLU A 48 -7.37 -5.29 13.04
C GLU A 48 -8.68 -5.30 12.26
N ALA A 49 -8.62 -5.70 10.99
CA ALA A 49 -9.78 -5.81 10.13
C ALA A 49 -9.72 -7.09 9.30
N ASN A 50 -10.84 -7.79 9.19
CA ASN A 50 -11.00 -8.85 8.20
C ASN A 50 -11.22 -8.24 6.80
N ARG A 51 -11.30 -9.08 5.76
CA ARG A 51 -11.50 -8.63 4.37
C ARG A 51 -12.66 -7.64 4.20
N ASP A 52 -13.82 -7.94 4.75
CA ASP A 52 -15.01 -7.12 4.53
C ASP A 52 -14.89 -5.76 5.25
N ALA A 53 -14.35 -5.74 6.47
CA ALA A 53 -14.07 -4.51 7.20
C ALA A 53 -12.98 -3.66 6.52
N PHE A 54 -11.94 -4.29 5.97
CA PHE A 54 -10.91 -3.60 5.20
C PHE A 54 -11.51 -2.95 3.94
N VAL A 55 -12.33 -3.69 3.17
CA VAL A 55 -12.99 -3.14 1.98
C VAL A 55 -13.96 -2.01 2.34
N ALA A 56 -14.71 -2.14 3.44
CA ALA A 56 -15.56 -1.07 3.94
C ALA A 56 -14.75 0.19 4.29
N SER A 57 -13.60 0.04 4.95
CA SER A 57 -12.75 1.19 5.31
C SER A 57 -12.29 1.99 4.09
N ILE A 58 -12.05 1.32 2.94
CA ILE A 58 -11.67 1.99 1.69
C ILE A 58 -12.84 2.79 1.10
N ALA A 59 -14.06 2.25 1.20
CA ALA A 59 -15.26 2.96 0.77
C ALA A 59 -15.47 4.25 1.60
N GLU A 60 -15.19 4.16 2.90
CA GLU A 60 -15.37 5.22 3.89
C GLU A 60 -14.28 6.30 3.88
N ILE A 61 -13.20 6.14 3.10
CA ILE A 61 -12.16 7.17 2.95
C ILE A 61 -12.82 8.52 2.60
N PRO A 62 -12.61 9.58 3.39
CA PRO A 62 -13.27 10.86 3.14
C PRO A 62 -12.71 11.51 1.87
N GLY A 63 -13.58 12.03 1.01
CA GLY A 63 -13.16 12.73 -0.20
C GLY A 63 -12.70 11.83 -1.35
N GLU A 64 -11.91 12.42 -2.25
CA GLU A 64 -11.38 11.80 -3.47
C GLU A 64 -9.88 11.52 -3.31
N LEU A 65 -9.46 10.27 -3.54
CA LEU A 65 -8.05 9.91 -3.63
C LEU A 65 -7.51 10.36 -5.00
N THR A 66 -6.78 11.47 -5.01
CA THR A 66 -6.22 12.03 -6.25
C THR A 66 -5.00 11.25 -6.73
N SER A 67 -4.26 10.60 -5.81
CA SER A 67 -3.16 9.69 -6.14
C SER A 67 -3.01 8.59 -5.08
N VAL A 68 -2.55 7.41 -5.52
CA VAL A 68 -2.05 6.33 -4.66
C VAL A 68 -0.86 5.70 -5.38
N GLU A 69 0.33 5.90 -4.84
CA GLU A 69 1.61 5.53 -5.48
C GLU A 69 2.50 4.79 -4.50
N ALA A 70 3.39 3.93 -5.01
CA ALA A 70 4.33 3.16 -4.20
C ALA A 70 5.78 3.52 -4.54
N ASP A 71 6.53 3.93 -3.52
CA ASP A 71 7.95 4.24 -3.57
C ASP A 71 8.79 3.12 -2.97
N GLY A 72 9.93 2.84 -3.60
CA GLY A 72 10.94 1.92 -3.05
C GLY A 72 10.43 0.49 -2.84
N MET A 73 9.42 0.07 -3.59
CA MET A 73 8.78 -1.24 -3.44
C MET A 73 9.78 -2.38 -3.65
N ARG A 74 9.79 -3.32 -2.71
CA ARG A 74 10.61 -4.54 -2.75
C ARG A 74 9.71 -5.76 -2.68
N THR A 75 10.03 -6.75 -3.49
CA THR A 75 9.29 -8.02 -3.56
C THR A 75 10.24 -9.17 -3.27
N TYR A 76 9.85 -10.02 -2.33
CA TYR A 76 10.55 -11.24 -1.96
C TYR A 76 9.62 -12.43 -2.16
N VAL A 77 10.03 -13.40 -2.97
CA VAL A 77 9.20 -14.58 -3.28
C VAL A 77 9.85 -15.82 -2.66
N TYR A 78 9.01 -16.62 -2.00
CA TYR A 78 9.34 -17.82 -1.25
C TYR A 78 8.40 -18.96 -1.68
N GLY A 79 8.66 -19.56 -2.84
CA GLY A 79 7.76 -20.55 -3.45
C GLY A 79 6.39 -19.93 -3.71
N ASP A 80 5.36 -20.45 -3.04
CA ASP A 80 3.97 -20.00 -3.18
C ASP A 80 3.58 -18.85 -2.23
N THR A 81 4.55 -18.24 -1.55
CA THR A 81 4.33 -17.06 -0.70
C THR A 81 5.23 -15.92 -1.18
N ALA A 82 4.76 -14.68 -1.11
CA ALA A 82 5.58 -13.51 -1.36
C ALA A 82 5.30 -12.42 -0.33
N VAL A 83 6.34 -11.65 -0.03
CA VAL A 83 6.26 -10.47 0.83
C VAL A 83 6.63 -9.26 -0.01
N MET A 84 5.74 -8.28 -0.03
CA MET A 84 5.95 -7.00 -0.68
C MET A 84 5.95 -5.92 0.39
N ALA A 85 6.91 -5.00 0.31
CA ALA A 85 6.97 -3.87 1.24
C ALA A 85 7.47 -2.63 0.52
N GLY A 86 7.01 -1.48 0.98
CA GLY A 86 7.39 -0.19 0.41
C GLY A 86 6.77 0.96 1.18
N LEU A 87 6.87 2.14 0.58
CA LEU A 87 6.20 3.34 1.08
C LEU A 87 5.06 3.67 0.12
N GLN A 88 3.82 3.67 0.61
CA GLN A 88 2.68 4.18 -0.13
C GLN A 88 2.55 5.68 0.15
N ARG A 89 2.35 6.48 -0.90
CA ARG A 89 1.97 7.90 -0.81
C ARG A 89 0.62 8.10 -1.45
N SER A 90 -0.20 8.93 -0.83
CA SER A 90 -1.53 9.24 -1.35
C SER A 90 -1.83 10.72 -1.26
N GLY A 91 -2.44 11.25 -2.31
CA GLY A 91 -3.10 12.55 -2.31
C GLY A 91 -4.59 12.38 -2.05
N LEU A 92 -5.14 13.24 -1.22
CA LEU A 92 -6.55 13.24 -0.86
C LEU A 92 -7.12 14.64 -0.98
N LYS A 93 -8.20 14.76 -1.74
CA LYS A 93 -9.01 15.97 -1.83
C LYS A 93 -10.27 15.81 -0.98
N MET A 94 -10.32 16.54 0.11
CA MET A 94 -11.43 16.54 1.06
C MET A 94 -12.67 17.20 0.46
N THR A 95 -13.84 16.92 1.05
CA THR A 95 -15.13 17.46 0.61
C THR A 95 -15.27 18.97 0.81
N ASP A 96 -14.50 19.55 1.72
CA ASP A 96 -14.38 21.00 1.94
C ASP A 96 -13.41 21.68 0.97
N GLY A 97 -12.77 20.90 0.08
CA GLY A 97 -11.81 21.37 -0.91
C GLY A 97 -10.37 21.40 -0.43
N ALA A 98 -10.07 21.03 0.82
CA ALA A 98 -8.70 20.91 1.29
C ALA A 98 -7.97 19.74 0.60
N GLU A 99 -6.69 19.93 0.30
CA GLU A 99 -5.83 18.88 -0.25
C GLU A 99 -4.81 18.45 0.80
N VAL A 100 -4.73 17.14 1.02
CA VAL A 100 -3.88 16.51 2.03
C VAL A 100 -3.02 15.46 1.34
N THR A 101 -1.78 15.33 1.77
CA THR A 101 -0.92 14.20 1.41
C THR A 101 -0.68 13.32 2.63
N ASP A 102 -0.67 12.01 2.41
CA ASP A 102 -0.39 11.02 3.43
C ASP A 102 0.67 10.03 2.93
N ALA A 103 1.36 9.39 3.87
CA ALA A 103 2.38 8.40 3.59
C ALA A 103 2.41 7.30 4.65
N VAL A 104 2.38 6.05 4.21
CA VAL A 104 2.41 4.88 5.09
C VAL A 104 3.43 3.86 4.59
N TYR A 105 4.21 3.29 5.51
CA TYR A 105 4.92 2.05 5.20
C TYR A 105 3.91 0.92 5.14
N PHE A 106 3.98 0.09 4.11
CA PHE A 106 3.13 -1.07 3.95
C PHE A 106 3.95 -2.36 3.87
N THR A 107 3.35 -3.46 4.28
CA THR A 107 3.84 -4.82 4.05
C THR A 107 2.66 -5.72 3.72
N ASP A 108 2.64 -6.23 2.49
CA ASP A 108 1.62 -7.14 2.00
C ASP A 108 2.20 -8.54 1.85
N VAL A 109 1.50 -9.53 2.38
CA VAL A 109 1.81 -10.94 2.17
C VAL A 109 0.83 -11.49 1.13
N TRP A 110 1.40 -12.07 0.09
CA TRP A 110 0.67 -12.73 -0.98
C TRP A 110 0.90 -14.23 -0.89
N GLN A 111 -0.14 -15.01 -1.17
CA GLN A 111 -0.06 -16.45 -1.27
C GLN A 111 -0.69 -16.90 -2.58
N ARG A 112 -0.04 -17.85 -3.27
CA ARG A 112 -0.61 -18.49 -4.44
C ARG A 112 -1.61 -19.55 -4.00
N ARG A 113 -2.86 -19.40 -4.40
CA ARG A 113 -3.99 -20.30 -4.12
C ARG A 113 -4.66 -20.65 -5.44
N ASP A 114 -4.79 -21.94 -5.71
CA ASP A 114 -5.39 -22.45 -6.96
C ASP A 114 -4.77 -21.82 -8.22
N GLY A 115 -3.45 -21.63 -8.20
CA GLY A 115 -2.68 -21.03 -9.29
C GLY A 115 -2.78 -19.50 -9.39
N GLN A 116 -3.47 -18.82 -8.48
CA GLN A 116 -3.65 -17.37 -8.47
C GLN A 116 -3.02 -16.75 -7.21
N TRP A 117 -2.30 -15.65 -7.36
CA TRP A 117 -1.84 -14.88 -6.21
C TRP A 117 -3.00 -14.12 -5.57
N LYS A 118 -3.13 -14.25 -4.26
CA LYS A 118 -4.09 -13.53 -3.42
C LYS A 118 -3.36 -12.88 -2.26
N MET A 119 -3.72 -11.66 -1.92
CA MET A 119 -3.22 -10.99 -0.73
C MET A 119 -3.90 -11.63 0.49
N VAL A 120 -3.11 -12.14 1.42
CA VAL A 120 -3.59 -12.85 2.63
C VAL A 120 -3.38 -12.04 3.90
N PHE A 121 -2.47 -11.08 3.87
CA PHE A 121 -2.21 -10.20 5.00
C PHE A 121 -1.70 -8.86 4.52
N ALA A 122 -2.11 -7.78 5.19
CA ALA A 122 -1.53 -6.46 5.00
C ALA A 122 -1.24 -5.83 6.36
N PHE A 123 -0.09 -5.17 6.47
CA PHE A 123 0.26 -4.36 7.62
C PHE A 123 0.63 -2.95 7.16
N SER A 124 0.16 -1.95 7.89
CA SER A 124 0.60 -0.57 7.68
C SER A 124 1.07 0.10 8.97
N SER A 125 2.01 1.02 8.81
CA SER A 125 2.44 1.93 9.86
C SER A 125 2.64 3.33 9.28
N PRO A 126 2.42 4.40 10.06
CA PRO A 126 2.70 5.76 9.61
C PRO A 126 4.15 5.87 9.11
N ALA A 127 4.33 6.53 7.97
CA ALA A 127 5.66 7.02 7.64
C ALA A 127 5.99 8.19 8.57
N ALA A 128 7.27 8.35 8.92
CA ALA A 128 7.68 9.60 9.56
C ALA A 128 7.27 10.77 8.65
N PRO A 129 6.84 11.93 9.21
CA PRO A 129 6.61 13.10 8.39
C PRO A 129 7.88 13.35 7.58
N THR A 130 7.77 13.43 6.26
CA THR A 130 8.89 13.93 5.46
C THR A 130 9.15 15.34 5.97
N GLU A 131 10.25 15.56 6.72
CA GLU A 131 10.71 16.92 6.98
C GLU A 131 10.77 17.62 5.63
N ALA A 132 10.07 18.76 5.49
CA ALA A 132 10.20 19.61 4.33
C ALA A 132 11.70 19.84 4.07
N PRO A 133 12.16 19.93 2.80
CA PRO A 133 13.56 20.21 2.53
C PRO A 133 13.99 21.42 3.37
N GLN A 134 14.89 21.18 4.34
CA GLN A 134 15.41 22.28 5.14
C GLN A 134 16.07 23.24 4.13
N ALA A 135 15.55 24.47 4.06
CA ALA A 135 16.19 25.52 3.27
C ALA A 135 17.67 25.55 3.64
N PRO A 136 18.61 25.65 2.68
CA PRO A 136 20.02 25.61 2.99
C PRO A 136 20.29 26.63 4.08
N GLU A 137 20.81 26.15 5.21
CA GLU A 137 21.21 26.97 6.35
C GLU A 137 22.08 28.09 5.80
N ALA A 138 21.59 29.34 5.92
CA ALA A 138 22.29 30.49 5.40
C ALA A 138 23.68 30.51 6.05
N ALA A 139 24.71 30.31 5.24
CA ALA A 139 26.09 30.31 5.70
C ALA A 139 26.34 31.57 6.54
N PRO A 140 26.98 31.46 7.72
CA PRO A 140 27.22 32.60 8.57
C PRO A 140 28.08 33.63 7.82
N PRO A 141 27.85 34.94 8.04
CA PRO A 141 28.60 35.98 7.36
C PRO A 141 30.09 35.81 7.65
N GLN A 142 30.88 35.67 6.59
CA GLN A 142 32.34 35.72 6.70
C GLN A 142 32.72 37.12 7.17
N GLN A 143 33.43 37.19 8.30
CA GLN A 143 34.10 38.39 8.78
C GLN A 143 35.46 38.56 8.09
#